data_AF-F9EP97-F1
#
_entry.id   AF-F9EP97-F1
#
_cell.length_a   1.000
_cell.length_b   1.000
_cell.length_c   1.000
_cell.angle_alpha   90.00
_cell.angle_beta   90.00
_cell.angle_gamma   90.00
#
_symmetry.space_group_name_H-M   'P 1'
#
loop_
_entity.id
_entity.type
_entity.pdbx_description
1 polymer ?
#
loop_
_entity_poly.entity_id
_entity_poly.type
_entity_poly.pdbx_seq_one_letter_code
_entity_poly.pdbx_strand_id
1 'polypeptide(L)'
;KQRMKKIEILSTILFIIILISFSTYVINEHENIFIGMYKIVTSPAILVTDFMYVGGIGAAFLNAVLIFSFNFFLVKLFKVKINGITIAAFFTVFGFSFFGKNILNILPFYLGGILYSIYTSTDFSEHIVPIAFSSALAPFVSSVAFYGEISYETSYINAILIGILIGFIVVPLSKSLYDFHEGYDLYNLGFTAGILGSVIIAVLKLYHFEITPQFLLSTEYDIPLKILCSSAFFL
;
A
#
# COMPACT_ATOMS: atom_id res chain seq x y z
N LYS A 1 25.19 -12.06 19.10
CA LYS A 1 26.08 -11.51 18.04
C LYS A 1 26.22 -12.45 16.83
N GLN A 2 26.61 -13.72 16.99
CA GLN A 2 26.75 -14.67 15.86
C GLN A 2 25.43 -14.97 15.13
N ARG A 3 24.30 -15.13 15.85
CA ARG A 3 22.96 -15.31 15.26
C ARG A 3 22.54 -14.11 14.39
N MET A 4 22.74 -12.89 14.89
CA MET A 4 22.43 -11.65 14.15
C MET A 4 23.26 -11.56 12.86
N LYS A 5 24.56 -11.82 12.93
CA LYS A 5 25.44 -11.82 11.75
C LYS A 5 25.02 -12.86 10.71
N LYS A 6 24.57 -14.06 11.14
CA LYS A 6 24.03 -15.08 10.24
C LYS A 6 22.73 -14.61 9.56
N ILE A 7 21.83 -13.96 10.30
CA ILE A 7 20.58 -13.40 9.75
C ILE A 7 20.89 -12.30 8.74
N GLU A 8 21.81 -11.38 9.06
CA GLU A 8 22.22 -10.31 8.14
C GLU A 8 22.79 -10.87 6.83
N ILE A 9 23.71 -11.84 6.92
CA ILE A 9 24.28 -12.50 5.74
C ILE A 9 23.20 -13.21 4.93
N LEU A 10 22.35 -14.01 5.57
CA LEU A 10 21.26 -14.72 4.90
C LEU A 10 20.29 -13.75 4.21
N SER A 11 19.89 -12.68 4.89
CA SER A 11 19.00 -11.66 4.33
C SER A 11 19.62 -10.95 3.13
N THR A 12 20.93 -10.66 3.18
CA THR A 12 21.66 -10.05 2.07
C THR A 12 21.73 -10.99 0.87
N ILE A 13 22.03 -12.27 1.11
CA ILE A 13 22.07 -13.29 0.04
C ILE A 13 20.68 -13.44 -0.60
N LEU A 14 19.62 -13.56 0.20
CA LEU A 14 18.25 -13.66 -0.31
C LEU A 14 17.86 -12.43 -1.14
N PHE A 15 18.20 -11.23 -0.67
CA PHE A 15 17.94 -9.99 -1.40
C PHE A 15 18.67 -9.95 -2.75
N ILE A 16 19.94 -10.37 -2.80
CA ILE A 16 20.71 -10.45 -4.06
C ILE A 16 20.08 -11.47 -5.01
N ILE A 17 19.68 -12.65 -4.52
CA ILE A 17 19.01 -13.67 -5.34
C ILE A 17 17.71 -13.10 -5.94
N ILE A 18 16.87 -12.46 -5.12
CA ILE A 18 15.61 -11.84 -5.60
C ILE A 18 15.90 -10.80 -6.67
N LEU A 19 16.89 -9.93 -6.48
CA LEU A 19 17.26 -8.91 -7.46
C LEU A 19 17.76 -9.52 -8.79
N ILE A 20 18.60 -10.55 -8.73
CA ILE A 20 19.11 -11.23 -9.92
C ILE A 20 17.97 -11.93 -10.66
N SER A 21 17.12 -12.68 -9.96
CA SER A 21 15.95 -13.34 -10.55
C SER A 21 15.00 -12.34 -11.22
N PHE A 22 14.71 -11.23 -10.54
CA PHE A 22 13.88 -10.15 -11.07
C PHE A 22 14.50 -9.51 -12.33
N SER A 23 15.78 -9.16 -12.28
CA SER A 23 16.49 -8.55 -13.41
C SER A 23 16.54 -9.49 -14.61
N THR A 24 16.78 -10.78 -14.36
CA THR A 24 16.82 -11.81 -15.40
C THR A 24 15.46 -11.97 -16.07
N TYR A 25 14.38 -11.97 -15.28
CA TYR A 25 13.00 -12.02 -15.79
C TYR A 25 12.71 -10.83 -16.71
N VAL A 26 12.96 -9.60 -16.24
CA VAL A 26 12.70 -8.38 -17.02
C VAL A 26 13.46 -8.37 -18.36
N ILE A 27 14.71 -8.84 -18.36
CA ILE A 27 15.54 -8.92 -19.57
C ILE A 27 15.01 -9.99 -20.53
N ASN A 28 14.68 -11.19 -20.04
CA ASN A 28 14.25 -12.31 -20.87
C ASN A 28 12.88 -12.06 -21.52
N GLU A 29 11.94 -11.46 -20.78
CA GLU A 29 10.61 -11.12 -21.29
C GLU A 29 10.57 -9.80 -22.07
N HIS A 30 11.72 -9.13 -22.22
CA HIS A 30 11.84 -7.82 -22.89
C HIS A 30 10.83 -6.78 -22.36
N GLU A 31 10.50 -6.84 -21.07
CA GLU A 31 9.50 -5.94 -20.48
C GLU A 31 10.01 -4.50 -20.42
N ASN A 32 9.22 -3.56 -20.94
CA ASN A 32 9.47 -2.14 -20.72
C ASN A 32 8.85 -1.69 -19.39
N ILE A 33 9.61 -1.89 -18.31
CA ILE A 33 9.19 -1.55 -16.94
C ILE A 33 8.80 -0.08 -16.76
N PHE A 34 9.39 0.86 -17.51
CA PHE A 34 9.07 2.28 -17.39
C PHE A 34 7.71 2.61 -17.99
N ILE A 35 7.40 2.02 -19.15
CA ILE A 35 6.06 2.13 -19.76
C ILE A 35 5.02 1.45 -18.86
N GLY A 36 5.34 0.29 -18.29
CA GLY A 36 4.48 -0.39 -17.33
C GLY A 36 4.19 0.45 -16.08
N MET A 37 5.23 1.08 -15.51
CA MET A 37 5.08 2.00 -14.38
C MET A 37 4.23 3.22 -14.73
N TYR A 38 4.42 3.79 -15.92
CA TYR A 38 3.58 4.89 -16.40
C TYR A 38 2.10 4.46 -16.45
N LYS A 39 1.80 3.31 -17.07
CA LYS A 39 0.44 2.74 -17.11
C LYS A 39 -0.16 2.54 -15.72
N ILE A 40 0.62 2.01 -14.77
CA ILE A 40 0.19 1.81 -13.38
C ILE A 40 -0.20 3.14 -12.73
N VAL A 41 0.66 4.16 -12.83
CA VAL A 41 0.46 5.45 -12.16
C VAL A 41 -0.68 6.26 -12.79
N THR A 42 -0.87 6.16 -14.10
CA THR A 42 -1.98 6.84 -14.80
C THR A 42 -3.28 6.03 -14.81
N SER A 43 -3.29 4.82 -14.24
CA SER A 43 -4.51 4.02 -14.16
C SER A 43 -5.43 4.53 -13.04
N PRO A 44 -6.77 4.39 -13.20
CA PRO A 44 -7.73 4.67 -12.14
C PRO A 44 -7.50 3.86 -10.86
N ALA A 45 -6.78 2.75 -10.95
CA ALA A 45 -6.37 1.92 -9.82
C ALA A 45 -7.53 1.54 -8.87
N ILE A 46 -8.76 1.47 -9.39
CA ILE A 46 -9.97 1.13 -8.63
C ILE A 46 -9.88 -0.34 -8.25
N LEU A 47 -10.08 -0.67 -6.97
CA LEU A 47 -10.04 -2.07 -6.54
C LEU A 47 -11.24 -2.83 -7.17
N VAL A 48 -11.05 -3.97 -7.84
CA VAL A 48 -9.84 -4.81 -7.97
C VAL A 48 -9.11 -4.56 -9.30
N THR A 49 -8.01 -3.80 -9.26
CA THR A 49 -7.09 -3.58 -10.38
C THR A 49 -5.74 -4.24 -10.10
N ASP A 50 -5.46 -5.33 -10.80
CA ASP A 50 -4.18 -6.05 -10.77
C ASP A 50 -3.12 -5.32 -11.61
N PHE A 51 -2.03 -4.89 -10.97
CA PHE A 51 -0.95 -4.21 -11.67
C PHE A 51 -0.08 -5.11 -12.53
N MET A 52 -0.10 -6.44 -12.33
CA MET A 52 0.52 -7.38 -13.26
C MET A 52 -0.24 -7.36 -14.60
N TYR A 53 -1.57 -7.24 -14.57
CA TYR A 53 -2.39 -7.05 -15.76
C TYR A 53 -2.16 -5.69 -16.43
N VAL A 54 -2.08 -4.61 -15.64
CA VAL A 54 -1.96 -3.23 -16.17
C VAL A 54 -0.57 -2.93 -16.74
N GLY A 55 0.49 -3.26 -15.98
CA GLY A 55 1.86 -2.84 -16.25
C GLY A 55 2.84 -3.96 -16.60
N GLY A 56 2.43 -5.23 -16.46
CA GLY A 56 3.34 -6.38 -16.50
C GLY A 56 3.94 -6.71 -15.14
N ILE A 57 4.56 -7.88 -15.03
CA ILE A 57 5.11 -8.39 -13.75
C ILE A 57 6.23 -7.46 -13.26
N GLY A 58 7.15 -7.07 -14.14
CA GLY A 58 8.30 -6.24 -13.82
C GLY A 58 7.90 -4.89 -13.26
N ALA A 59 6.94 -4.21 -13.87
CA ALA A 59 6.45 -2.92 -13.40
C ALA A 59 5.66 -3.05 -12.08
N ALA A 60 4.83 -4.09 -11.93
CA ALA A 60 4.09 -4.32 -10.69
C ALA A 60 5.03 -4.56 -9.49
N PHE A 61 6.05 -5.40 -9.69
CA PHE A 61 7.09 -5.64 -8.68
C PHE A 61 7.91 -4.38 -8.39
N LEU A 62 8.28 -3.60 -9.41
CA LEU A 62 8.99 -2.35 -9.20
C LEU A 62 8.17 -1.36 -8.36
N ASN A 63 6.87 -1.21 -8.65
CA ASN A 63 5.97 -0.40 -7.83
C ASN A 63 5.92 -0.88 -6.37
N ALA A 64 5.77 -2.19 -6.15
CA ALA A 64 5.74 -2.77 -4.81
C ALA A 64 7.04 -2.54 -4.03
N VAL A 65 8.19 -2.71 -4.68
CA VAL A 65 9.51 -2.44 -4.09
C VAL A 65 9.68 -0.95 -3.80
N LEU A 66 9.25 -0.05 -4.68
CA LEU A 66 9.32 1.40 -4.43
C LEU A 66 8.51 1.81 -3.20
N ILE A 67 7.30 1.28 -3.04
CA ILE A 67 6.46 1.54 -1.86
C ILE A 67 7.10 0.96 -0.59
N PHE A 68 7.66 -0.24 -0.66
CA PHE A 68 8.40 -0.86 0.44
C PHE A 68 9.61 -0.01 0.84
N SER A 69 10.43 0.39 -0.14
CA SER A 69 11.61 1.23 0.06
C SER A 69 11.26 2.61 0.60
N PHE A 70 10.17 3.22 0.13
CA PHE A 70 9.66 4.48 0.67
C PHE A 70 9.30 4.36 2.16
N ASN A 71 8.54 3.33 2.52
CA ASN A 71 8.17 3.07 3.92
C ASN A 71 9.39 2.76 4.79
N PHE A 72 10.31 1.95 4.28
CA PHE A 72 11.56 1.63 4.96
C PHE A 72 12.43 2.87 5.18
N PHE A 73 12.52 3.73 4.17
CA PHE A 73 13.23 5.00 4.25
C PHE A 73 12.64 5.90 5.35
N LEU A 74 11.31 6.04 5.41
CA LEU A 74 10.66 6.82 6.47
C LEU A 74 10.95 6.25 7.86
N VAL A 75 10.84 4.92 8.04
CA VAL A 75 11.15 4.26 9.32
C VAL A 75 12.60 4.51 9.75
N LYS A 76 13.55 4.49 8.81
CA LYS A 76 14.96 4.79 9.09
C LYS A 76 15.18 6.27 9.40
N LEU A 77 14.62 7.17 8.59
CA LEU A 77 14.78 8.62 8.72
C LEU A 77 14.24 9.11 10.06
N PHE A 78 13.06 8.63 10.46
CA PHE A 78 12.38 9.02 11.70
C PHE A 78 12.71 8.10 12.90
N LYS A 79 13.69 7.20 12.76
CA LYS A 79 14.16 6.29 13.82
C LYS A 79 13.04 5.48 14.48
N VAL A 80 12.03 5.09 13.71
CA VAL A 80 10.90 4.29 14.20
C VAL A 80 11.41 2.93 14.69
N LYS A 81 10.91 2.47 15.84
CA LYS A 81 11.28 1.17 16.41
C LYS A 81 10.79 0.05 15.48
N ILE A 82 11.71 -0.79 15.02
CA ILE A 82 11.38 -1.99 14.25
C ILE A 82 10.95 -3.08 15.24
N ASN A 83 9.66 -3.39 15.25
CA ASN A 83 9.05 -4.48 16.01
C ASN A 83 8.17 -5.33 15.08
N GLY A 84 7.44 -6.31 15.64
CA GLY A 84 6.55 -7.17 14.85
C GLY A 84 5.50 -6.40 14.04
N ILE A 85 4.92 -5.34 14.61
CA ILE A 85 3.90 -4.52 13.94
C ILE A 85 4.51 -3.75 12.76
N THR A 86 5.69 -3.14 12.94
CA THR A 86 6.40 -2.44 11.86
C THR A 86 6.76 -3.38 10.71
N ILE A 87 7.19 -4.61 11.03
CA ILE A 87 7.48 -5.63 10.02
C ILE A 87 6.20 -6.08 9.30
N ALA A 88 5.13 -6.34 10.05
CA ALA A 88 3.82 -6.69 9.48
C ALA A 88 3.30 -5.58 8.56
N ALA A 89 3.50 -4.31 8.93
CA ALA A 89 3.15 -3.16 8.11
C ALA A 89 3.85 -3.20 6.75
N PHE A 90 5.17 -3.41 6.74
CA PHE A 90 5.94 -3.45 5.50
C PHE A 90 5.47 -4.55 4.56
N PHE A 91 5.29 -5.77 5.05
CA PHE A 91 4.86 -6.89 4.22
C PHE A 91 3.40 -6.78 3.77
N THR A 92 2.51 -6.25 4.62
CA THR A 92 1.11 -6.00 4.25
C THR A 92 1.02 -4.93 3.18
N VAL A 93 1.74 -3.82 3.37
CA VAL A 93 1.81 -2.71 2.42
C VAL A 93 2.41 -3.16 1.10
N PHE A 94 3.47 -3.98 1.13
CA PHE A 94 4.06 -4.58 -0.06
C PHE A 94 3.05 -5.47 -0.81
N GLY A 95 2.35 -6.38 -0.10
CA GLY A 95 1.35 -7.25 -0.72
C GLY A 95 0.20 -6.49 -1.38
N PHE A 96 -0.34 -5.46 -0.72
CA PHE A 96 -1.39 -4.62 -1.30
C PHE A 96 -0.91 -3.70 -2.42
N SER A 97 0.41 -3.53 -2.61
CA SER A 97 0.96 -2.71 -3.70
C SER A 97 0.76 -3.31 -5.09
N PHE A 98 0.35 -4.58 -5.18
CA PHE A 98 -0.02 -5.22 -6.44
C PHE A 98 -1.46 -4.92 -6.87
N PHE A 99 -2.29 -4.37 -5.97
CA PHE A 99 -3.72 -4.15 -6.20
C PHE A 99 -4.13 -2.70 -5.94
N GLY A 100 -4.09 -1.87 -6.98
CA GLY A 100 -4.65 -0.50 -6.95
C GLY A 100 -3.87 0.52 -6.11
N LYS A 101 -2.67 0.19 -5.63
CA LYS A 101 -1.85 1.06 -4.77
C LYS A 101 -0.50 1.36 -5.41
N ASN A 102 -0.27 2.62 -5.76
CA ASN A 102 0.97 3.08 -6.38
C ASN A 102 1.69 4.14 -5.54
N ILE A 103 2.94 4.45 -5.88
CA ILE A 103 3.75 5.40 -5.09
C ILE A 103 3.13 6.79 -4.97
N LEU A 104 2.31 7.25 -5.92
CA LEU A 104 1.70 8.57 -5.88
C LEU A 104 0.44 8.60 -5.03
N ASN A 105 -0.44 7.60 -5.17
CA ASN A 105 -1.73 7.60 -4.48
C ASN A 105 -1.61 7.32 -2.97
N ILE A 106 -0.44 6.91 -2.47
CA ILE A 106 -0.18 6.77 -1.03
C ILE A 106 0.28 8.06 -0.36
N LEU A 107 0.86 9.02 -1.08
CA LEU A 107 1.47 10.22 -0.49
C LEU A 107 0.49 11.09 0.30
N PRO A 108 -0.76 11.31 -0.16
CA PRO A 108 -1.74 12.10 0.58
C PRO A 108 -1.96 11.61 2.02
N PHE A 109 -1.94 10.30 2.24
CA PHE A 109 -2.10 9.70 3.58
C PHE A 109 -0.98 10.13 4.53
N TYR A 110 0.27 10.16 4.06
CA TYR A 110 1.41 10.62 4.86
C TYR A 110 1.34 12.12 5.14
N LEU A 111 0.89 12.92 4.18
CA LEU A 111 0.64 14.34 4.42
C LEU A 111 -0.43 14.54 5.52
N GLY A 112 -1.52 13.76 5.48
CA GLY A 112 -2.55 13.75 6.52
C GLY A 112 -2.00 13.45 7.91
N GLY A 113 -1.15 12.43 8.01
CA GLY A 113 -0.53 12.08 9.28
C GLY A 113 0.51 13.08 9.79
N ILE A 114 1.24 13.75 8.89
CA ILE A 114 2.11 14.87 9.24
C ILE A 114 1.27 16.01 9.83
N LEU A 115 0.15 16.37 9.19
CA LEU A 115 -0.77 17.39 9.71
C LEU A 115 -1.35 17.00 11.07
N TYR A 116 -1.70 15.73 11.27
CA TYR A 116 -2.14 15.24 12.57
C TYR A 116 -1.04 15.39 13.64
N SER A 117 0.20 15.02 13.30
CA SER A 117 1.36 15.16 14.19
C SER A 117 1.56 16.60 14.64
N ILE A 118 1.44 17.55 13.71
CA ILE A 118 1.51 18.99 13.98
C ILE A 118 0.35 19.41 14.89
N TYR A 119 -0.88 18.98 14.58
CA TYR A 119 -2.08 19.32 15.35
C TYR A 119 -2.00 18.84 16.80
N THR A 120 -1.50 17.62 17.04
CA THR A 120 -1.38 17.05 18.39
C THR A 120 -0.04 17.32 19.07
N SER A 121 0.89 18.01 18.40
CA SER A 121 2.26 18.23 18.90
C SER A 121 2.97 16.93 19.31
N THR A 122 2.78 15.87 18.53
CA THR A 122 3.40 14.54 18.73
C THR A 122 4.39 14.25 17.62
N ASP A 123 5.34 13.36 17.85
CA ASP A 123 6.32 13.00 16.82
C ASP A 123 5.67 12.20 15.68
N PHE A 124 5.96 12.58 14.43
CA PHE A 124 5.48 11.84 13.25
C PHE A 124 5.91 10.37 13.24
N SER A 125 7.03 10.05 13.90
CA SER A 125 7.54 8.68 14.06
C SER A 125 6.53 7.73 14.71
N GLU A 126 5.66 8.25 15.59
CA GLU A 126 4.61 7.47 16.26
C GLU A 126 3.49 7.05 15.30
N HIS A 127 3.30 7.80 14.21
CA HIS A 127 2.13 7.68 13.34
C HIS A 127 2.43 7.01 12.00
N ILE A 128 3.70 6.86 11.62
CA ILE A 128 4.13 6.24 10.34
C ILE A 128 3.48 4.87 10.12
N VAL A 129 3.42 4.03 11.16
CA VAL A 129 2.91 2.65 11.03
C VAL A 129 1.38 2.63 10.80
N PRO A 130 0.54 3.30 11.63
CA PRO A 130 -0.89 3.47 11.34
C PRO A 130 -1.18 4.04 9.94
N ILE A 131 -0.44 5.06 9.52
CA ILE A 131 -0.61 5.69 8.20
C ILE A 131 -0.27 4.70 7.08
N ALA A 132 0.83 3.98 7.21
CA ALA A 132 1.24 2.98 6.22
C ALA A 132 0.15 1.92 6.02
N PHE A 133 -0.51 1.45 7.09
CA PHE A 133 -1.66 0.56 6.98
C PHE A 133 -2.86 1.23 6.30
N SER A 134 -3.17 2.48 6.67
CA SER A 134 -4.30 3.23 6.10
C SER A 134 -4.23 3.40 4.58
N SER A 135 -3.02 3.40 4.01
CA SER A 135 -2.82 3.46 2.56
C SER A 135 -3.35 2.23 1.81
N ALA A 136 -3.91 1.23 2.49
CA ALA A 136 -4.80 0.24 1.89
C ALA A 136 -6.06 0.86 1.25
N LEU A 137 -6.44 2.08 1.67
CA LEU A 137 -7.52 2.87 1.07
C LEU A 137 -7.04 3.70 -0.13
N ALA A 138 -5.79 3.55 -0.60
CA ALA A 138 -5.29 4.26 -1.76
C ALA A 138 -6.08 4.02 -3.07
N PRO A 139 -6.60 2.80 -3.37
CA PRO A 139 -7.51 2.58 -4.50
C PRO A 139 -8.75 3.49 -4.46
N PHE A 140 -9.25 3.79 -3.25
CA PHE A 140 -10.37 4.70 -3.07
C PHE A 140 -9.99 6.15 -3.43
N VAL A 141 -8.84 6.63 -2.98
CA VAL A 141 -8.32 7.96 -3.36
C VAL A 141 -8.19 8.06 -4.88
N SER A 142 -7.67 7.03 -5.54
CA SER A 142 -7.63 7.01 -7.01
C SER A 142 -9.02 6.97 -7.63
N SER A 143 -9.97 6.21 -7.09
CA SER A 143 -11.35 6.20 -7.61
C SER A 143 -12.00 7.59 -7.60
N VAL A 144 -11.70 8.42 -6.59
CA VAL A 144 -12.13 9.82 -6.57
C VAL A 144 -11.40 10.63 -7.63
N ALA A 145 -10.08 10.46 -7.76
CA ALA A 145 -9.27 11.23 -8.71
C ALA A 145 -9.71 11.06 -10.16
N PHE A 146 -10.22 9.88 -10.51
CA PHE A 146 -10.69 9.53 -11.86
C PHE A 146 -12.22 9.49 -11.97
N TYR A 147 -12.95 10.09 -11.02
CA TYR A 147 -14.41 10.09 -11.01
C TYR A 147 -15.03 11.13 -11.95
N GLY A 148 -15.90 10.66 -12.86
CA GLY A 148 -16.75 11.50 -13.71
C GLY A 148 -16.04 12.25 -14.85
N GLU A 149 -16.80 13.04 -15.62
CA GLU A 149 -16.29 13.94 -16.68
C GLU A 149 -15.85 15.31 -16.13
N ILE A 150 -15.79 15.46 -14.80
CA ILE A 150 -15.40 16.70 -14.13
C ILE A 150 -13.97 17.05 -14.55
N SER A 151 -13.69 18.34 -14.80
CA SER A 151 -12.35 18.82 -15.14
C SER A 151 -11.30 18.16 -14.24
N TYR A 152 -10.40 17.40 -14.87
CA TYR A 152 -9.43 16.50 -14.23
C TYR A 152 -8.72 17.18 -13.05
N GLU A 153 -8.40 18.47 -13.17
CA GLU A 153 -7.70 19.24 -12.14
C GLU A 153 -8.45 19.28 -10.79
N THR A 154 -9.76 19.50 -10.80
CA THR A 154 -10.56 19.56 -9.56
C THR A 154 -10.71 18.20 -8.90
N SER A 155 -10.77 17.14 -9.70
CA SER A 155 -10.90 15.76 -9.24
C SER A 155 -9.64 15.29 -8.50
N TYR A 156 -8.45 15.58 -9.05
CA TYR A 156 -7.18 15.26 -8.38
C TYR A 156 -7.00 16.01 -7.06
N ILE A 157 -7.39 17.29 -7.00
CA ILE A 157 -7.33 18.07 -5.75
C ILE A 157 -8.23 17.44 -4.69
N ASN A 158 -9.47 17.09 -5.04
CA ASN A 158 -10.40 16.43 -4.12
C ASN A 158 -9.87 15.09 -3.62
N ALA A 159 -9.29 14.28 -4.51
CA ALA A 159 -8.67 13.02 -4.14
C ALA A 159 -7.51 13.22 -3.14
N ILE A 160 -6.63 14.18 -3.38
CA ILE A 160 -5.52 14.52 -2.46
C ILE A 160 -6.08 14.96 -1.11
N LEU A 161 -7.08 15.86 -1.09
CA LEU A 161 -7.69 16.34 0.14
C LEU A 161 -8.34 15.20 0.94
N ILE A 162 -9.04 14.28 0.27
CA ILE A 162 -9.63 13.11 0.91
C ILE A 162 -8.55 12.17 1.45
N GLY A 163 -7.48 11.91 0.69
CA GLY A 163 -6.38 11.09 1.16
C GLY A 163 -5.67 11.68 2.39
N ILE A 164 -5.49 13.02 2.41
CA ILE A 164 -5.02 13.76 3.58
C ILE A 164 -5.97 13.60 4.75
N LEU A 165 -7.28 13.76 4.53
CA LEU A 165 -8.29 13.61 5.58
C LEU A 165 -8.28 12.19 6.18
N ILE A 166 -8.18 11.16 5.33
CA ILE A 166 -8.08 9.77 5.78
C ILE A 166 -6.82 9.56 6.62
N GLY A 167 -5.66 10.02 6.12
CA GLY A 167 -4.40 9.92 6.85
C GLY A 167 -4.41 10.67 8.18
N PHE A 168 -5.16 11.76 8.28
CA PHE A 168 -5.36 12.52 9.52
C PHE A 168 -6.27 11.78 10.51
N ILE A 169 -7.41 11.24 10.05
CA ILE A 169 -8.42 10.59 10.91
C ILE A 169 -7.97 9.21 11.39
N VAL A 170 -7.21 8.47 10.57
CA VAL A 170 -6.86 7.08 10.90
C VAL A 170 -6.02 6.97 12.17
N VAL A 171 -5.20 7.99 12.47
CA VAL A 171 -4.32 7.99 13.64
C VAL A 171 -5.13 7.96 14.95
N PRO A 172 -6.00 8.95 15.25
CA PRO A 172 -6.80 8.92 16.46
C PRO A 172 -7.81 7.76 16.46
N LEU A 173 -8.38 7.42 15.29
CA LEU A 173 -9.33 6.32 15.17
C LEU A 173 -8.68 4.98 15.54
N SER A 174 -7.45 4.73 15.10
CA SER A 174 -6.72 3.50 15.42
C SER A 174 -6.47 3.34 16.92
N LYS A 175 -6.23 4.45 17.64
CA LYS A 175 -6.09 4.44 19.08
C LYS A 175 -7.43 4.13 19.77
N SER A 176 -8.51 4.80 19.36
CA SER A 176 -9.84 4.55 19.92
C SER A 176 -10.34 3.14 19.67
N LEU A 177 -10.06 2.56 18.50
CA LEU A 177 -10.43 1.17 18.21
C LEU A 177 -9.56 0.17 18.97
N TYR A 178 -8.27 0.48 19.18
CA TYR A 178 -7.40 -0.32 20.03
C TYR A 178 -7.97 -0.46 21.44
N ASP A 179 -8.39 0.67 22.02
CA ASP A 179 -8.98 0.73 23.36
C ASP A 179 -10.33 -0.02 23.36
N PHE A 180 -11.16 0.15 22.33
CA PHE A 180 -12.46 -0.54 22.21
C PHE A 180 -12.34 -2.07 22.27
N HIS A 181 -11.34 -2.64 21.57
CA HIS A 181 -11.13 -4.08 21.56
C HIS A 181 -10.04 -4.54 22.55
N GLU A 182 -9.53 -3.66 23.42
CA GLU A 182 -8.55 -3.98 24.49
C GLU A 182 -7.34 -4.81 24.00
N GLY A 183 -6.86 -4.54 22.78
CA GLY A 183 -5.75 -5.31 22.18
C GLY A 183 -6.06 -6.75 21.72
N TYR A 184 -7.31 -7.23 21.78
CA TYR A 184 -7.70 -8.54 21.26
C TYR A 184 -7.58 -8.66 19.73
N ASP A 185 -7.69 -7.55 19.00
CA ASP A 185 -7.38 -7.50 17.58
C ASP A 185 -5.91 -7.10 17.34
N LEU A 186 -5.10 -8.09 16.97
CA LEU A 186 -3.69 -7.90 16.61
C LEU A 186 -3.53 -7.18 15.26
N TYR A 187 -4.59 -7.11 14.44
CA TYR A 187 -4.66 -6.43 13.15
C TYR A 187 -5.41 -5.08 13.23
N ASN A 188 -5.45 -4.46 14.41
CA ASN A 188 -6.17 -3.20 14.67
C ASN A 188 -5.98 -2.13 13.58
N LEU A 189 -4.77 -1.92 13.07
CA LEU A 189 -4.51 -0.88 12.07
C LEU A 189 -5.21 -1.14 10.74
N GLY A 190 -5.25 -2.40 10.29
CA GLY A 190 -5.99 -2.76 9.09
C GLY A 190 -7.50 -2.83 9.35
N PHE A 191 -7.93 -3.27 10.53
CA PHE A 191 -9.32 -3.18 10.96
C PHE A 191 -9.83 -1.74 10.96
N THR A 192 -9.04 -0.81 11.50
CA THR A 192 -9.31 0.63 11.47
C THR A 192 -9.49 1.14 10.05
N ALA A 193 -8.59 0.77 9.14
CA ALA A 193 -8.70 1.15 7.73
C ALA A 193 -9.97 0.57 7.09
N GLY A 194 -10.34 -0.67 7.41
CA GLY A 194 -11.56 -1.31 6.93
C GLY A 194 -12.84 -0.65 7.44
N ILE A 195 -12.90 -0.30 8.73
CA ILE A 195 -14.01 0.45 9.32
C ILE A 195 -14.13 1.83 8.67
N LEU A 196 -13.02 2.56 8.58
CA LEU A 196 -13.00 3.90 7.97
C LEU A 196 -13.44 3.83 6.49
N GLY A 197 -12.93 2.87 5.73
CA GLY A 197 -13.35 2.63 4.35
C GLY A 197 -14.84 2.33 4.23
N SER A 198 -15.39 1.51 5.12
CA SER A 198 -16.82 1.18 5.13
C SER A 198 -17.70 2.41 5.38
N VAL A 199 -17.30 3.27 6.34
CA VAL A 199 -17.99 4.53 6.62
C VAL A 199 -17.93 5.47 5.41
N ILE A 200 -16.76 5.63 4.81
CA ILE A 200 -16.57 6.49 3.63
C ILE A 200 -17.47 6.02 2.47
N ILE A 201 -17.48 4.72 2.17
CA ILE A 201 -18.33 4.15 1.12
C ILE A 201 -19.82 4.35 1.43
N ALA A 202 -20.24 4.19 2.69
CA ALA A 202 -21.62 4.43 3.09
C ALA A 202 -22.04 5.89 2.89
N VAL A 203 -21.18 6.85 3.26
CA VAL A 203 -21.41 8.29 3.04
C VAL A 203 -21.50 8.60 1.54
N LEU A 204 -20.63 8.04 0.71
CA LEU A 204 -20.66 8.28 -0.74
C LEU A 204 -21.94 7.76 -1.39
N LYS A 205 -22.39 6.56 -0.99
CA LYS A 205 -23.67 6.00 -1.44
C LYS A 205 -24.85 6.91 -1.07
N LEU A 206 -24.81 7.56 0.10
CA LEU A 206 -25.84 8.53 0.52
C LEU A 206 -25.91 9.74 -0.41
N TYR A 207 -24.77 10.19 -0.95
CA TYR A 207 -24.69 11.28 -1.93
C TYR A 207 -24.85 10.82 -3.39
N HIS A 208 -25.27 9.56 -3.63
CA HIS A 208 -25.40 8.97 -4.96
C HIS A 208 -24.10 8.95 -5.77
N PHE A 209 -22.95 8.92 -5.07
CA PHE A 209 -21.65 8.75 -5.71
C PHE A 209 -21.39 7.26 -5.95
N GLU A 210 -21.62 6.82 -7.18
CA GLU A 210 -21.45 5.42 -7.57
C GLU A 210 -20.02 5.12 -8.05
N ILE A 211 -19.23 4.41 -7.26
CA ILE A 211 -17.96 3.85 -7.71
C ILE A 211 -18.26 2.58 -8.51
N THR A 212 -18.06 2.62 -9.82
CA THR A 212 -18.17 1.42 -10.67
C THR A 212 -17.07 0.44 -10.30
N PRO A 213 -17.40 -0.77 -9.80
CA PRO A 213 -16.39 -1.78 -9.50
C PRO A 213 -15.63 -2.16 -10.78
N GLN A 214 -14.31 -2.26 -10.67
CA GLN A 214 -13.47 -2.79 -11.73
C GLN A 214 -12.95 -4.17 -11.33
N PHE A 215 -12.91 -5.09 -12.29
CA PHE A 215 -12.37 -6.43 -12.13
C PHE A 215 -11.32 -6.67 -13.22
N LEU A 216 -10.16 -6.04 -13.04
CA LEU A 216 -8.99 -6.24 -13.90
C LEU A 216 -8.07 -7.21 -13.16
N LEU A 217 -8.11 -8.48 -13.54
CA LEU A 217 -7.35 -9.56 -12.91
C LEU A 217 -6.60 -10.36 -13.97
N SER A 218 -5.30 -10.58 -13.78
CA SER A 218 -4.55 -11.50 -14.62
C SER A 218 -4.88 -12.95 -14.25
N THR A 219 -5.30 -13.74 -15.23
CA THR A 219 -5.44 -15.21 -15.09
C THR A 219 -4.22 -15.98 -15.59
N GLU A 220 -3.25 -15.29 -16.20
CA GLU A 220 -2.08 -15.88 -16.83
C GLU A 220 -1.20 -16.63 -15.84
N TYR A 221 -1.09 -16.09 -14.61
CA TYR A 221 -0.16 -16.57 -13.59
C TYR A 221 -0.81 -17.43 -12.51
N ASP A 222 -2.07 -17.83 -12.70
CA ASP A 222 -2.85 -18.57 -11.69
C ASP A 222 -2.19 -19.90 -11.29
N ILE A 223 -1.80 -20.74 -12.26
CA ILE A 223 -1.18 -22.05 -11.99
C ILE A 223 0.21 -21.90 -11.33
N PRO A 224 1.16 -21.10 -11.88
CA PRO A 224 2.46 -20.90 -11.25
C PRO A 224 2.37 -20.38 -9.82
N LEU A 225 1.50 -19.39 -9.56
CA LEU A 225 1.32 -18.81 -8.22
C LEU A 225 0.70 -19.81 -7.25
N LYS A 226 -0.28 -20.62 -7.67
CA LYS A 226 -0.84 -21.69 -6.84
C LYS A 226 0.22 -22.69 -6.39
N ILE A 227 1.05 -23.15 -7.32
CA ILE A 227 2.14 -24.10 -6.99
C ILE A 227 3.12 -23.47 -5.99
N LEU A 228 3.55 -22.22 -6.24
CA LEU A 228 4.47 -21.49 -5.36
C LEU A 228 3.87 -21.33 -3.95
N CYS A 229 2.65 -20.80 -3.86
CA CYS A 229 1.98 -20.57 -2.59
C CYS A 229 1.75 -21.87 -1.82
N SER A 230 1.27 -22.94 -2.48
CA SER A 230 1.12 -24.24 -1.83
C SER A 230 2.45 -24.81 -1.34
N SER A 231 3.52 -24.70 -2.13
CA SER A 231 4.84 -25.21 -1.72
C SER A 231 5.39 -24.53 -0.46
N ALA A 232 5.08 -23.24 -0.26
CA ALA A 232 5.49 -22.49 0.92
C ALA A 232 4.80 -22.96 2.21
N PHE A 233 3.60 -23.56 2.14
CA PHE A 233 2.90 -24.13 3.30
C PHE A 233 3.39 -25.53 3.68
N PHE A 234 4.05 -26.24 2.76
CA PHE A 234 4.61 -27.58 3.01
C PHE A 234 6.09 -27.54 3.45
N LEU A 235 6.71 -26.36 3.47
CA LEU A 235 8.08 -26.09 3.97
C LEU A 235 8.05 -25.63 5.43
#